data_AF-A0A9P5ZX12-F1
#
_entry.id   AF-A0A9P5ZX12-F1
#
_cell.length_a   1.000
_cell.length_b   1.000
_cell.length_c   1.000
_cell.angle_alpha   90.00
_cell.angle_beta   90.00
_cell.angle_gamma   90.00
#
_symmetry.space_group_name_H-M   'P 1'
#
loop_
_entity.id
_entity.type
_entity.pdbx_description
1 polymer ?
#
loop_
_entity_poly.entity_id
_entity_poly.type
_entity_poly.pdbx_seq_one_letter_code
_entity_poly.pdbx_strand_id
1 'polypeptide(L)'
;MGEGDIDTTILWDWFVKCKNFLRHKNTAPADMVKTVTYGMTGVHAIHWLAANGPSLSEMDWDSYKNHLHALFLPSDWEYTTWMAILCMKQDSKPFSDFALDVMGRNNLLAGTDSFMNDNFIWDMIEAGMDMELAMECHHENTNSITTFKAWMDETK
;
A
#
# COMPACT_ATOMS: atom_id res chain seq x y z
N MET A 1 16.72 9.16 -3.34
CA MET A 1 15.58 10.06 -3.58
C MET A 1 15.93 11.39 -2.95
N GLY A 2 15.79 12.48 -3.72
CA GLY A 2 15.96 13.84 -3.24
C GLY A 2 14.72 14.34 -2.51
N GLU A 3 14.85 15.47 -1.84
CA GLU A 3 13.74 16.18 -1.21
C GLU A 3 12.71 16.56 -2.29
N GLY A 4 11.52 15.96 -2.26
CA GLY A 4 10.43 16.20 -3.23
C GLY A 4 10.12 15.05 -4.20
N ASP A 5 10.86 13.94 -4.16
CA ASP A 5 10.52 12.76 -4.95
C ASP A 5 9.23 12.10 -4.43
N ILE A 6 8.27 11.87 -5.32
CA ILE A 6 7.02 11.17 -5.00
C ILE A 6 7.28 9.67 -5.04
N ASP A 7 7.17 9.01 -3.89
CA ASP A 7 7.29 7.54 -3.78
C ASP A 7 5.92 6.85 -3.67
N THR A 8 5.95 5.51 -3.58
CA THR A 8 4.76 4.67 -3.42
C THR A 8 3.94 5.03 -2.19
N THR A 9 4.59 5.42 -1.10
CA THR A 9 3.94 5.75 0.18
C THR A 9 3.18 7.07 0.07
N ILE A 10 3.80 8.08 -0.53
CA ILE A 10 3.20 9.40 -0.78
C ILE A 10 1.99 9.26 -1.71
N LEU A 11 2.11 8.48 -2.78
CA LEU A 11 0.99 8.23 -3.70
C LEU A 11 -0.16 7.48 -3.01
N TRP A 12 0.16 6.45 -2.23
CA TRP A 12 -0.86 5.72 -1.48
C TRP A 12 -1.61 6.62 -0.50
N ASP A 13 -0.89 7.43 0.29
CA ASP A 13 -1.47 8.39 1.22
C ASP A 13 -2.36 9.42 0.50
N TRP A 14 -1.91 9.92 -0.67
CA TRP A 14 -2.72 10.77 -1.54
C TRP A 14 -4.03 10.09 -1.94
N PHE A 15 -4.00 8.83 -2.39
CA PHE A 15 -5.22 8.11 -2.78
C PHE A 15 -6.17 7.85 -1.62
N VAL A 16 -5.64 7.54 -0.43
CA VAL A 16 -6.44 7.37 0.78
C VAL A 16 -7.13 8.68 1.16
N LYS A 17 -6.40 9.80 1.17
CA LYS A 17 -6.95 11.13 1.44
C LYS A 17 -8.03 11.51 0.42
N CYS A 18 -7.78 11.24 -0.86
CA CYS A 18 -8.76 11.45 -1.92
C CYS A 18 -10.03 10.62 -1.70
N LYS A 19 -9.93 9.31 -1.43
CA LYS A 19 -11.09 8.46 -1.15
C LYS A 19 -11.90 8.97 0.05
N ASN A 20 -11.23 9.38 1.13
CA ASN A 20 -11.88 9.93 2.31
C ASN A 20 -12.65 11.21 1.99
N PHE A 21 -12.04 12.11 1.22
CA PHE A 21 -12.69 13.33 0.76
C PHE A 21 -13.90 13.04 -0.14
N LEU A 22 -13.75 12.16 -1.13
CA LEU A 22 -14.82 11.75 -2.04
C LEU A 22 -16.01 11.11 -1.31
N ARG A 23 -15.72 10.26 -0.31
CA ARG A 23 -16.75 9.66 0.55
C ARG A 23 -17.48 10.71 1.37
N HIS A 24 -16.76 11.65 1.96
CA HIS A 24 -17.36 12.76 2.70
C HIS A 24 -18.26 13.64 1.81
N LYS A 25 -17.88 13.82 0.55
CA LYS A 25 -18.66 14.57 -0.44
C LYS A 25 -19.78 13.76 -1.11
N ASN A 26 -19.86 12.46 -0.85
CA ASN A 26 -20.77 11.53 -1.51
C ASN A 26 -20.68 11.62 -3.06
N THR A 27 -19.44 11.72 -3.57
CA THR A 27 -19.17 11.92 -4.99
C THR A 27 -19.51 10.66 -5.80
N ALA A 28 -20.24 10.83 -6.90
CA ALA A 28 -20.54 9.75 -7.83
C ALA A 28 -19.26 9.22 -8.51
N PRO A 29 -19.16 7.91 -8.83
CA PRO A 29 -17.97 7.33 -9.46
C PRO A 29 -17.47 8.09 -10.71
N ALA A 30 -18.40 8.54 -11.57
CA ALA A 30 -18.08 9.30 -12.78
C ALA A 30 -17.46 10.68 -12.51
N ASP A 31 -17.65 11.24 -11.32
CA ASP A 31 -17.16 12.58 -10.95
C ASP A 31 -15.92 12.53 -10.05
N MET A 32 -15.46 11.33 -9.66
CA MET A 32 -14.38 11.18 -8.67
C MET A 32 -13.08 11.85 -9.10
N VAL A 33 -12.60 11.56 -10.31
CA VAL A 33 -11.32 12.10 -10.80
C VAL A 33 -11.39 13.62 -10.94
N LYS A 34 -12.44 14.13 -11.59
CA LYS A 34 -12.72 15.57 -11.71
C LYS A 34 -12.72 16.28 -10.36
N THR A 35 -13.33 15.66 -9.36
CA THR A 35 -13.46 16.22 -8.01
C THR A 35 -12.09 16.29 -7.30
N VAL A 36 -11.26 15.27 -7.41
CA VAL A 36 -9.93 15.27 -6.75
C VAL A 36 -8.93 16.18 -7.48
N THR A 37 -8.97 16.22 -8.82
CA THR A 37 -8.09 17.10 -9.59
C THR A 37 -8.36 18.57 -9.29
N TYR A 38 -9.63 18.94 -9.06
CA TYR A 38 -9.97 20.30 -8.65
C TYR A 38 -9.42 20.68 -7.26
N GLY A 39 -9.18 19.69 -6.40
CA GLY A 39 -8.59 19.88 -5.07
C GLY A 39 -7.06 19.98 -5.06
N MET A 40 -6.38 19.75 -6.18
CA MET A 40 -4.92 19.85 -6.25
C MET A 40 -4.49 21.31 -6.18
N THR A 41 -3.64 21.61 -5.20
CA THR A 41 -3.11 22.95 -4.98
C THR A 41 -1.59 22.91 -5.06
N GLY A 42 -0.98 23.88 -5.75
CA GLY A 42 0.47 23.93 -6.00
C GLY A 42 0.78 24.34 -7.43
N VAL A 43 1.82 25.17 -7.61
CA VAL A 43 2.08 25.81 -8.92
C VAL A 43 2.37 24.78 -10.02
N HIS A 44 3.10 23.71 -9.69
CA HIS A 44 3.41 22.63 -10.63
C HIS A 44 2.19 21.75 -10.92
N ALA A 45 1.39 21.44 -9.91
CA ALA A 45 0.16 20.66 -10.07
C ALA A 45 -0.87 21.41 -10.93
N ILE A 46 -1.06 22.71 -10.71
CA ILE A 46 -1.97 23.55 -11.50
C ILE A 46 -1.52 23.61 -12.96
N HIS A 47 -0.22 23.80 -13.21
CA HIS A 47 0.30 23.84 -14.58
C HIS A 47 0.14 22.47 -15.28
N TRP A 48 0.44 21.38 -14.58
CA TRP A 48 0.24 20.03 -15.10
C TRP A 48 -1.23 19.73 -15.40
N LEU A 49 -2.15 20.14 -14.52
CA LEU A 49 -3.59 20.02 -14.73
C LEU A 49 -4.10 20.89 -15.88
N ALA A 50 -3.52 22.07 -16.11
CA ALA A 50 -3.89 22.88 -17.27
C ALA A 50 -3.55 22.17 -18.59
N ALA A 51 -2.44 21.42 -18.62
CA ALA A 51 -2.01 20.66 -19.79
C ALA A 51 -2.75 19.32 -19.97
N ASN A 52 -3.12 18.65 -18.88
CA ASN A 52 -3.66 17.27 -18.90
C ASN A 52 -5.11 17.16 -18.40
N GLY A 53 -5.72 18.26 -17.96
CA GLY A 53 -7.04 18.28 -17.32
C GLY A 53 -8.15 17.62 -18.14
N PRO A 54 -8.27 17.88 -19.46
CA PRO A 54 -9.28 17.22 -20.28
C PRO A 54 -9.16 15.70 -20.26
N SER A 55 -7.96 15.15 -20.49
CA SER A 55 -7.74 13.70 -20.50
C SER A 55 -7.93 13.08 -19.12
N LEU A 56 -7.51 13.75 -18.05
CA LEU A 56 -7.72 13.28 -16.68
C LEU A 56 -9.21 13.24 -16.31
N SER A 57 -9.99 14.23 -16.75
CA SER A 57 -11.42 14.32 -16.39
C SER A 57 -12.30 13.23 -17.00
N GLU A 58 -11.80 12.53 -18.03
CA GLU A 58 -12.48 11.41 -18.68
C GLU A 58 -12.08 10.05 -18.08
N MET A 59 -11.03 10.01 -17.25
CA MET A 59 -10.59 8.78 -16.60
C MET A 59 -11.55 8.34 -15.51
N ASP A 60 -11.74 7.02 -15.41
CA ASP A 60 -12.26 6.44 -14.19
C ASP A 60 -11.18 6.42 -13.08
N TRP A 61 -11.60 6.05 -11.87
CA TRP A 61 -10.73 6.06 -10.70
C TRP A 61 -9.51 5.15 -10.85
N ASP A 62 -9.66 3.99 -11.49
CA ASP A 62 -8.58 3.02 -11.64
C ASP A 62 -7.56 3.47 -12.70
N SER A 63 -8.05 4.00 -13.82
CA SER A 63 -7.23 4.60 -14.88
C SER A 63 -6.43 5.78 -14.34
N TYR A 64 -7.04 6.62 -13.48
CA TYR A 64 -6.34 7.73 -12.84
C TYR A 64 -5.22 7.27 -11.90
N LYS A 65 -5.46 6.25 -11.06
CA LYS A 65 -4.40 5.67 -10.21
C LYS A 65 -3.23 5.15 -11.04
N ASN A 66 -3.54 4.38 -12.08
CA ASN A 66 -2.53 3.80 -12.97
C ASN A 66 -1.74 4.90 -13.71
N HIS A 67 -2.42 5.97 -14.12
CA HIS A 67 -1.76 7.12 -14.74
C HIS A 67 -0.77 7.80 -13.78
N LEU A 68 -1.14 8.03 -12.52
CA LEU A 68 -0.25 8.62 -11.53
C LEU A 68 0.90 7.68 -11.14
N HIS A 69 0.67 6.37 -11.03
CA HIS A 69 1.73 5.40 -10.84
C HIS A 69 2.75 5.46 -11.99
N ALA A 70 2.28 5.43 -13.24
CA ALA A 70 3.16 5.50 -14.42
C ALA A 70 3.92 6.83 -14.54
N LEU A 71 3.37 7.92 -14.00
CA LEU A 71 3.99 9.24 -14.05
C LEU A 71 5.09 9.42 -13.01
N PHE A 72 4.90 8.90 -11.80
CA PHE A 72 5.77 9.19 -10.65
C PHE A 72 6.64 8.02 -10.21
N LEU A 73 6.23 6.79 -10.49
CA LEU A 73 6.97 5.61 -10.04
C LEU A 73 7.83 5.03 -11.18
N PRO A 74 8.99 4.44 -10.85
CA PRO A 74 9.76 3.65 -11.81
C PRO A 74 8.91 2.52 -12.42
N SER A 75 9.17 2.12 -13.66
CA SER A 75 8.38 1.07 -14.34
C SER A 75 8.38 -0.28 -13.62
N ASP A 76 9.37 -0.54 -12.78
CA ASP A 76 9.58 -1.74 -11.98
C ASP A 76 9.19 -1.56 -10.50
N TRP A 77 8.47 -0.48 -10.15
CA TRP A 77 8.09 -0.19 -8.77
C TRP A 77 7.31 -1.33 -8.10
N GLU A 78 6.40 -1.97 -8.85
CA GLU A 78 5.56 -3.04 -8.33
C GLU A 78 6.41 -4.26 -7.97
N TYR A 79 7.26 -4.69 -8.90
CA TYR A 79 8.18 -5.81 -8.72
C TYR A 79 9.19 -5.52 -7.60
N THR A 80 9.79 -4.33 -7.57
CA THR A 80 10.76 -3.96 -6.54
C THR A 80 10.12 -3.87 -5.15
N THR A 81 8.88 -3.40 -5.05
CA THR A 81 8.10 -3.40 -3.79
C THR A 81 7.77 -4.83 -3.35
N TRP A 82 7.32 -5.68 -4.27
CA TRP A 82 7.03 -7.09 -4.01
C TRP A 82 8.28 -7.84 -3.54
N MET A 83 9.41 -7.67 -4.23
CA MET A 83 10.70 -8.23 -3.83
C MET A 83 11.16 -7.71 -2.46
N ALA A 84 10.96 -6.42 -2.19
CA ALA A 84 11.31 -5.85 -0.90
C ALA A 84 10.52 -6.51 0.24
N ILE A 85 9.24 -6.82 0.04
CA ILE A 85 8.41 -7.56 1.01
C ILE A 85 8.97 -8.97 1.22
N LEU A 86 9.28 -9.69 0.13
CA LEU A 86 9.83 -11.05 0.21
C LEU A 86 11.17 -11.16 0.95
N CYS A 87 11.95 -10.09 0.95
CA CYS A 87 13.24 -10.02 1.62
C CYS A 87 13.16 -9.51 3.07
N MET A 88 11.97 -9.18 3.58
CA MET A 88 11.85 -8.68 4.96
C MET A 88 12.11 -9.79 5.97
N LYS A 89 12.83 -9.42 7.04
CA LYS A 89 13.09 -10.23 8.22
C LYS A 89 12.76 -9.42 9.47
N GLN A 90 12.37 -10.11 10.53
CA GLN A 90 12.12 -9.51 11.84
C GLN A 90 13.40 -8.86 12.38
N ASP A 91 14.55 -9.52 12.21
CA ASP A 91 15.84 -9.12 12.76
C ASP A 91 15.71 -8.75 14.25
N SER A 92 16.19 -7.56 14.66
CA SER A 92 16.11 -7.08 16.04
C SER A 92 14.82 -6.33 16.38
N LYS A 93 13.81 -6.32 15.50
CA LYS A 93 12.55 -5.61 15.73
C LYS A 93 11.59 -6.46 16.57
N PRO A 94 10.71 -5.82 17.37
CA PRO A 94 9.54 -6.50 17.90
C PRO A 94 8.75 -7.16 16.78
N PHE A 95 8.24 -8.37 17.04
CA PHE A 95 7.45 -9.12 16.07
C PHE A 95 6.25 -8.31 15.55
N SER A 96 5.55 -7.62 16.45
CA SER A 96 4.39 -6.80 16.10
C SER A 96 4.73 -5.69 15.10
N ASP A 97 5.85 -5.00 15.28
CA ASP A 97 6.31 -3.95 14.38
C ASP A 97 6.72 -4.53 13.02
N PHE A 98 7.40 -5.68 13.01
CA PHE A 98 7.75 -6.40 11.79
C PHE A 98 6.51 -6.81 10.99
N ALA A 99 5.52 -7.43 11.64
CA ALA A 99 4.28 -7.84 11.01
C ALA A 99 3.49 -6.64 10.45
N LEU A 100 3.43 -5.53 11.19
CA LEU A 100 2.83 -4.26 10.73
C LEU A 100 3.58 -3.68 9.52
N ASP A 101 4.91 -3.71 9.52
CA ASP A 101 5.73 -3.25 8.39
C ASP A 101 5.46 -4.09 7.11
N VAL A 102 5.35 -5.42 7.24
CA VAL A 102 5.05 -6.34 6.13
C VAL A 102 3.67 -6.03 5.54
N MET A 103 2.65 -5.95 6.39
CA MET A 103 1.28 -5.61 5.96
C MET A 103 1.21 -4.21 5.35
N GLY A 104 1.89 -3.23 5.97
CA GLY A 104 1.94 -1.85 5.50
C GLY A 104 2.53 -1.74 4.09
N ARG A 105 3.61 -2.48 3.81
CA ARG A 105 4.20 -2.55 2.47
C ARG A 105 3.32 -3.29 1.47
N ASN A 106 2.67 -4.38 1.87
CA ASN A 106 1.71 -5.06 0.99
C ASN A 106 0.53 -4.16 0.60
N ASN A 107 0.07 -3.27 1.50
CA ASN A 107 -0.97 -2.30 1.18
C ASN A 107 -0.58 -1.31 0.07
N LEU A 108 0.72 -1.09 -0.16
CA LEU A 108 1.20 -0.27 -1.29
C LEU A 108 0.96 -0.97 -2.65
N LEU A 109 0.84 -2.30 -2.65
CA LEU A 109 0.51 -3.10 -3.84
C LEU A 109 -1.00 -3.22 -4.06
N ALA A 110 -1.84 -2.65 -3.19
CA ALA A 110 -3.29 -2.83 -3.26
C ALA A 110 -3.88 -2.38 -4.62
N GLY A 111 -4.57 -3.30 -5.30
CA GLY A 111 -5.13 -3.08 -6.64
C GLY A 111 -4.16 -3.36 -7.79
N THR A 112 -2.99 -3.93 -7.50
CA THR A 112 -2.10 -4.55 -8.50
C THR A 112 -2.20 -6.07 -8.44
N ASP A 113 -1.65 -6.74 -9.45
CA ASP A 113 -1.58 -8.21 -9.51
C ASP A 113 -0.59 -8.78 -8.48
N SER A 114 0.38 -7.96 -8.03
CA SER A 114 1.37 -8.36 -7.00
C SER A 114 0.85 -8.24 -5.57
N PHE A 115 -0.39 -7.79 -5.34
CA PHE A 115 -0.99 -7.74 -4.01
C PHE A 115 -1.11 -9.15 -3.40
N MET A 116 -0.47 -9.37 -2.25
CA MET A 116 -0.50 -10.66 -1.57
C MET A 116 -1.78 -10.79 -0.75
N ASN A 117 -2.40 -11.98 -0.78
CA ASN A 117 -3.53 -12.29 0.10
C ASN A 117 -3.07 -12.58 1.53
N ASP A 118 -4.04 -12.63 2.46
CA ASP A 118 -3.79 -12.79 3.89
C ASP A 118 -2.99 -14.06 4.21
N ASN A 119 -3.29 -15.19 3.55
CA ASN A 119 -2.57 -16.45 3.78
C ASN A 119 -1.10 -16.33 3.37
N PHE A 120 -0.83 -15.76 2.19
CA PHE A 120 0.53 -15.58 1.71
C PHE A 120 1.32 -14.62 2.60
N ILE A 121 0.67 -13.55 3.08
CA ILE A 121 1.30 -12.62 4.04
C ILE A 121 1.63 -13.31 5.34
N TRP A 122 0.75 -14.19 5.82
CA TRP A 122 1.01 -14.99 7.00
C TRP A 122 2.23 -15.89 6.84
N ASP A 123 2.27 -16.67 5.76
CA ASP A 123 3.41 -17.53 5.43
C ASP A 123 4.71 -16.71 5.34
N MET A 124 4.62 -15.49 4.80
CA MET A 124 5.75 -14.57 4.74
C MET A 124 6.22 -14.09 6.11
N ILE A 125 5.29 -13.67 6.97
CA ILE A 125 5.64 -13.21 8.31
C ILE A 125 6.25 -14.36 9.11
N GLU A 126 5.69 -15.57 9.03
CA GLU A 126 6.26 -16.76 9.69
C GLU A 126 7.66 -17.08 9.16
N ALA A 127 7.88 -17.05 7.84
CA ALA A 127 9.20 -17.29 7.23
C ALA A 127 10.23 -16.17 7.51
N GLY A 128 9.76 -14.98 7.85
CA GLY A 128 10.58 -13.82 8.20
C GLY A 128 10.80 -13.61 9.70
N MET A 129 10.06 -14.35 10.52
CA MET A 129 10.12 -14.32 11.99
C MET A 129 11.47 -14.79 12.51
N ASP A 130 11.83 -14.35 13.72
CA ASP A 130 12.98 -14.91 14.42
C ASP A 130 12.79 -16.43 14.63
N MET A 131 13.88 -17.19 14.48
CA MET A 131 13.80 -18.65 14.46
C MET A 131 13.39 -19.24 15.82
N GLU A 132 13.79 -18.62 16.94
CA GLU A 132 13.40 -19.05 18.27
C GLU A 132 11.88 -18.86 18.46
N LEU A 133 11.38 -17.68 18.08
CA LEU A 133 9.95 -17.35 18.11
C LEU A 133 9.11 -18.22 17.15
N ALA A 134 9.64 -18.54 15.96
CA ALA A 134 9.00 -19.45 15.00
C ALA A 134 8.86 -20.87 15.57
N MET A 135 9.89 -21.36 16.25
CA MET A 135 9.83 -22.66 16.91
C MET A 135 8.84 -22.66 18.08
N GLU A 136 8.80 -21.61 18.90
CA GLU A 136 7.83 -21.47 19.99
C GLU A 136 6.38 -21.49 19.46
N CYS A 137 6.08 -20.70 18.42
CA CYS A 137 4.76 -20.71 17.79
C CYS A 137 4.40 -22.12 17.29
N HIS A 138 5.33 -22.81 16.63
CA HIS A 138 5.10 -24.15 16.11
C HIS A 138 4.85 -25.20 17.22
N HIS A 139 5.52 -25.05 18.38
CA HIS A 139 5.39 -25.95 19.52
C HIS A 139 4.15 -25.71 20.38
N GLU A 140 3.67 -24.46 20.49
CA GLU A 140 2.55 -24.08 21.36
C GLU A 140 1.16 -24.35 20.78
N ASN A 141 1.05 -24.95 19.59
CA ASN A 141 -0.23 -25.27 18.94
C ASN A 141 -1.02 -24.00 18.52
N THR A 142 -0.31 -22.88 18.30
CA THR A 142 -0.88 -21.67 17.67
C THR A 142 -1.36 -21.94 16.23
N ASN A 143 -1.02 -23.11 15.67
CA ASN A 143 -1.65 -23.70 14.47
C ASN A 143 -3.19 -23.80 14.53
N SER A 144 -3.80 -23.69 15.71
CA SER A 144 -5.25 -23.64 15.89
C SER A 144 -5.85 -22.23 15.76
N ILE A 145 -5.01 -21.19 15.67
CA ILE A 145 -5.42 -19.81 15.49
C ILE A 145 -5.73 -19.55 14.02
N THR A 146 -7.00 -19.26 13.74
CA THR A 146 -7.48 -19.02 12.37
C THR A 146 -7.60 -17.54 12.01
N THR A 147 -7.17 -16.64 12.91
CA THR A 147 -7.23 -15.20 12.65
C THR A 147 -5.91 -14.49 12.97
N PHE A 148 -5.50 -13.59 12.07
CA PHE A 148 -4.25 -12.83 12.16
C PHE A 148 -4.12 -12.07 13.49
N LYS A 149 -5.23 -11.49 13.96
CA LYS A 149 -5.26 -10.73 15.20
C LYS A 149 -5.01 -11.61 16.43
N ALA A 150 -5.65 -12.77 16.51
CA ALA A 150 -5.42 -13.68 17.62
C ALA A 150 -3.98 -14.21 17.63
N TRP A 151 -3.38 -14.39 16.45
CA TRP A 151 -1.99 -14.81 16.33
C TRP A 151 -1.04 -13.73 16.84
N MET A 152 -1.24 -12.48 16.43
CA MET A 152 -0.49 -11.33 16.94
C MET A 152 -0.62 -11.09 18.45
N ASP A 153 -1.79 -11.41 19.04
CA ASP A 153 -2.02 -11.22 20.48
C ASP A 153 -1.36 -12.34 21.32
N GLU A 154 -1.20 -13.53 20.76
CA GLU A 154 -0.55 -14.68 21.40
C GLU A 154 0.98 -14.68 21.22
N THR A 155 1.48 -14.25 20.06
CA THR A 155 2.92 -14.15 19.77
C THR A 155 3.50 -12.86 20.37
N LYS A 156 4.21 -12.96 21.49
CA LYS A 156 4.83 -11.84 22.22
C LYS A 156 6.34 -11.75 22.07
#